data_AF-A0AAV2NLR4-F1
#
_entry.id   AF-A0AAV2NLR4-F1
#
_cell.length_a   1.000
_cell.length_b   1.000
_cell.length_c   1.000
_cell.angle_alpha   90.00
_cell.angle_beta   90.00
_cell.angle_gamma   90.00
#
_symmetry.space_group_name_H-M   'P 1'
#
loop_
_entity.id
_entity.type
_entity.pdbx_description
1 polymer ?
#
loop_
_entity_poly.entity_id
_entity_poly.type
_entity_poly.pdbx_seq_one_letter_code
_entity_poly.pdbx_strand_id
1 'polypeptide(L)'
;MDSTKILQTSCPRQLDLIATCSINENGIDSIIDDIEYDKQAKSDDDTELLNIWLSSEYVEDVVAYIAGFIVRRLTKVIKCDFCSLALMGKTPKSKLQIRKSEGGLISASDDVIQVCISAEYVVRTYPNLYTEKNVISKMVQLILSTIPEHVFGNVNHMTTKAPLSDCRFQLLKAIAERYCKLRLHHEGVSRQQSVERVRSLFTKYILFKHQ
;
A
#
# COMPACT_ATOMS: atom_id res chain seq x y z
N MET A 1 -12.19 15.54 -62.34
CA MET A 1 -10.99 14.68 -62.22
C MET A 1 -9.97 15.49 -61.46
N ASP A 2 -10.01 15.36 -60.14
CA ASP A 2 -9.24 16.17 -59.19
C ASP A 2 -8.02 15.36 -58.76
N SER A 3 -6.82 15.94 -58.81
CA SER A 3 -5.58 15.26 -58.44
C SER A 3 -4.63 16.24 -57.78
N THR A 4 -4.99 16.63 -56.56
CA THR A 4 -4.12 17.39 -55.66
C THR A 4 -3.19 16.42 -54.95
N LYS A 5 -1.91 16.44 -55.31
CA LYS A 5 -0.84 15.70 -54.62
C LYS A 5 -0.69 16.24 -53.19
N ILE A 6 -0.93 15.38 -52.20
CA ILE A 6 -0.67 15.68 -50.79
C ILE A 6 0.83 15.46 -50.53
N LEU A 7 1.50 16.52 -50.07
CA LEU A 7 2.88 16.50 -49.60
C LEU A 7 2.97 15.66 -48.32
N GLN A 8 3.80 14.61 -48.31
CA GLN A 8 4.28 13.99 -47.08
C GLN A 8 5.26 14.96 -46.40
N THR A 9 4.83 15.58 -45.31
CA THR A 9 5.74 16.22 -44.36
C THR A 9 6.04 15.23 -43.24
N SER A 10 7.27 14.73 -43.19
CA SER A 10 7.86 14.09 -42.03
C SER A 10 7.77 15.04 -40.82
N CYS A 11 7.21 14.56 -39.72
CA CYS A 11 7.07 15.34 -38.49
C CYS A 11 8.27 15.05 -37.58
N PRO A 12 9.12 16.05 -37.26
CA PRO A 12 10.14 15.94 -36.22
C PRO A 12 9.54 16.39 -34.89
N ARG A 13 9.41 15.51 -33.90
CA ARG A 13 9.15 15.94 -32.51
C ARG A 13 9.87 15.05 -31.51
N GLN A 14 11.11 15.44 -31.25
CA GLN A 14 11.65 15.47 -29.90
C GLN A 14 10.68 16.27 -29.03
N LEU A 15 10.08 15.62 -28.03
CA LEU A 15 9.41 16.32 -26.94
C LEU A 15 9.82 15.64 -25.64
N ASP A 16 10.82 16.25 -25.01
CA ASP A 16 11.16 16.05 -23.62
C ASP A 16 9.93 16.38 -22.75
N LEU A 17 9.08 15.40 -22.46
CA LEU A 17 8.07 15.53 -21.41
C LEU A 17 8.72 15.10 -20.09
N ILE A 18 9.29 16.09 -19.40
CA ILE A 18 9.60 15.99 -17.98
C ILE A 18 8.24 15.92 -17.26
N ALA A 19 7.73 14.71 -17.03
CA ALA A 19 6.60 14.49 -16.15
C ALA A 19 7.05 14.85 -14.71
N THR A 20 6.73 16.06 -14.29
CA THR A 20 6.88 16.47 -12.90
C THR A 20 5.82 15.75 -12.06
N CYS A 21 6.24 14.68 -11.38
CA CYS A 21 5.47 14.03 -10.33
C CYS A 21 5.30 15.04 -9.18
N SER A 22 4.18 15.76 -9.18
CA SER A 22 3.82 16.66 -8.09
C SER A 22 2.67 16.02 -7.31
N ILE A 23 3.03 15.32 -6.24
CA ILE A 23 2.12 15.03 -5.14
C ILE A 23 2.32 16.18 -4.14
N ASN A 24 1.23 16.83 -3.77
CA ASN A 24 1.27 18.01 -2.89
C ASN A 24 1.65 17.56 -1.47
N GLU A 25 2.87 17.85 -1.04
CA GLU A 25 3.37 17.52 0.30
C GLU A 25 3.53 18.80 1.12
N ASN A 26 2.68 18.97 2.14
CA ASN A 26 2.94 19.93 3.21
C ASN A 26 3.74 19.22 4.31
N GLY A 27 5.02 19.58 4.37
CA GLY A 27 5.89 19.74 5.56
C GLY A 27 6.01 18.58 6.55
N ILE A 28 7.18 17.93 6.56
CA ILE A 28 7.70 17.25 7.76
C ILE A 28 9.21 17.51 7.84
N ASP A 29 9.61 18.39 8.75
CA ASP A 29 10.99 18.53 9.22
C ASP A 29 11.14 17.89 10.60
N SER A 30 12.31 17.25 10.77
CA SER A 30 13.01 16.88 12.01
C SER A 30 12.29 16.03 13.06
N ILE A 31 12.37 14.70 12.95
CA ILE A 31 12.40 13.76 14.09
C ILE A 31 13.26 12.55 13.67
N ILE A 32 14.59 12.61 13.89
CA ILE A 32 15.51 11.51 13.60
C ILE A 32 16.07 10.85 14.88
N ASP A 33 15.93 11.45 16.06
CA ASP A 33 16.68 10.98 17.24
C ASP A 33 15.93 10.00 18.18
N ASP A 34 14.68 9.62 17.88
CA ASP A 34 13.84 8.79 18.79
C ASP A 34 13.62 7.33 18.34
N ILE A 35 14.18 6.87 17.21
CA ILE A 35 13.88 5.54 16.64
C ILE A 35 14.67 4.40 17.31
N GLU A 36 15.68 4.70 18.14
CA GLU A 36 16.60 3.67 18.65
C GLU A 36 16.18 3.00 19.98
N TYR A 37 15.01 3.32 20.54
CA TYR A 37 14.60 2.82 21.86
C TYR A 37 13.24 2.09 21.89
N ASP A 38 13.02 1.11 21.00
CA ASP A 38 12.18 -0.05 21.35
C ASP A 38 12.45 -1.28 20.46
N LYS A 39 13.70 -1.77 20.47
CA LYS A 39 13.96 -3.17 20.13
C LYS A 39 13.57 -4.02 21.33
N GLN A 40 12.27 -4.19 21.57
CA GLN A 40 11.83 -5.28 22.42
C GLN A 40 12.28 -6.57 21.73
N ALA A 41 13.30 -7.23 22.29
CA ALA A 41 13.87 -8.44 21.74
C ALA A 41 12.79 -9.54 21.72
N LYS A 42 12.10 -9.69 20.59
CA LYS A 42 11.39 -10.93 20.28
C LYS A 42 12.43 -12.04 20.25
N SER A 43 12.11 -13.18 20.85
CA SER A 43 13.01 -14.33 20.80
C SER A 43 13.23 -14.74 19.34
N ASP A 44 14.39 -15.34 19.05
CA ASP A 44 14.72 -15.79 17.69
C ASP A 44 13.64 -16.78 17.16
N ASP A 45 13.05 -17.58 18.06
CA ASP A 45 11.96 -18.53 17.79
C ASP A 45 10.65 -17.84 17.38
N ASP A 46 10.25 -16.76 18.07
CA ASP A 46 9.05 -15.97 17.72
C ASP A 46 9.16 -15.32 16.33
N THR A 47 10.37 -14.95 15.94
CA THR A 47 10.66 -14.31 14.64
C THR A 47 10.59 -15.34 13.52
N GLU A 48 11.09 -16.56 13.75
CA GLU A 48 11.02 -17.66 12.78
C GLU A 48 9.57 -18.09 12.54
N LEU A 49 8.77 -18.27 13.60
CA LEU A 49 7.34 -18.60 13.50
C LEU A 49 6.56 -17.53 12.72
N LEU A 50 6.87 -16.25 12.93
CA LEU A 50 6.23 -15.16 12.19
C LEU A 50 6.55 -15.22 10.69
N ASN A 51 7.80 -15.52 10.33
CA ASN A 51 8.22 -15.65 8.94
C ASN A 51 7.58 -16.85 8.23
N ILE A 52 7.45 -17.98 8.94
CA ILE A 52 6.74 -19.17 8.44
C ILE A 52 5.27 -18.83 8.17
N TRP A 53 4.63 -18.15 9.13
CA TRP A 53 3.24 -17.75 8.99
C TRP A 53 3.04 -16.75 7.84
N LEU A 54 3.93 -15.78 7.70
CA LEU A 54 3.86 -14.76 6.64
C LEU A 54 4.04 -15.37 5.24
N SER A 55 4.81 -16.45 5.15
CA SER A 55 5.01 -17.25 3.93
C SER A 55 3.91 -18.28 3.68
N SER A 56 2.84 -18.28 4.48
CA SER A 56 1.73 -19.19 4.23
C SER A 56 0.89 -18.71 3.05
N GLU A 57 0.44 -19.66 2.23
CA GLU A 57 -0.37 -19.40 1.03
C GLU A 57 -1.60 -18.54 1.33
N TYR A 58 -2.22 -18.74 2.49
CA TYR A 58 -3.36 -17.95 2.93
C TYR A 58 -3.02 -16.46 3.06
N VAL A 59 -1.86 -16.15 3.65
CA VAL A 59 -1.46 -14.78 3.93
C VAL A 59 -1.06 -14.09 2.65
N GLU A 60 -0.30 -14.76 1.80
CA GLU A 60 0.03 -14.27 0.47
C GLU A 60 -1.23 -13.94 -0.33
N ASP A 61 -2.24 -14.82 -0.29
CA ASP A 61 -3.52 -14.61 -0.99
C ASP A 61 -4.30 -13.41 -0.45
N VAL A 62 -4.38 -13.27 0.88
CA VAL A 62 -5.04 -12.13 1.54
C VAL A 62 -4.31 -10.83 1.27
N VAL A 63 -2.98 -10.82 1.38
CA VAL A 63 -2.14 -9.64 1.15
C VAL A 63 -2.23 -9.20 -0.31
N ALA A 64 -2.20 -10.14 -1.27
CA ALA A 64 -2.39 -9.84 -2.68
C ALA A 64 -3.79 -9.26 -2.97
N TYR A 65 -4.84 -9.77 -2.33
CA TYR A 65 -6.19 -9.21 -2.43
C TYR A 65 -6.25 -7.77 -1.89
N ILE A 66 -5.63 -7.50 -0.73
CA ILE A 66 -5.53 -6.16 -0.15
C ILE A 66 -4.72 -5.22 -1.05
N ALA A 67 -3.61 -5.70 -1.62
CA ALA A 67 -2.77 -4.94 -2.53
C ALA A 67 -3.58 -4.43 -3.73
N GLY A 68 -4.44 -5.26 -4.32
CA GLY A 68 -5.33 -4.84 -5.41
C GLY A 68 -6.27 -3.70 -5.03
N PHE A 69 -6.80 -3.71 -3.79
CA PHE A 69 -7.59 -2.60 -3.26
C PHE A 69 -6.77 -1.31 -3.10
N ILE A 70 -5.53 -1.43 -2.61
CA ILE A 70 -4.62 -0.27 -2.45
C ILE A 70 -4.29 0.33 -3.81
N VAL A 71 -3.93 -0.49 -4.81
CA VAL A 71 -3.68 -0.03 -6.17
C VAL A 71 -4.88 0.72 -6.72
N ARG A 72 -6.10 0.17 -6.57
CA ARG A 72 -7.34 0.86 -6.99
C ARG A 72 -7.53 2.23 -6.34
N ARG A 73 -7.02 2.44 -5.12
CA ARG A 73 -7.07 3.73 -4.44
C ARG A 73 -5.96 4.66 -4.91
N LEU A 74 -4.75 4.15 -5.09
CA LEU A 74 -3.59 4.93 -5.49
C LEU A 74 -3.67 5.41 -6.94
N THR A 75 -4.19 4.60 -7.87
CA THR A 75 -4.36 5.00 -9.29
C THR A 75 -5.32 6.19 -9.47
N LYS A 76 -6.18 6.47 -8.48
CA LYS A 76 -7.04 7.67 -8.46
C LYS A 76 -6.35 8.92 -7.98
N VAL A 77 -5.22 8.79 -7.30
CA VAL A 77 -4.50 9.89 -6.63
C VAL A 77 -3.19 10.21 -7.35
N ILE A 78 -2.49 9.19 -7.86
CA ILE A 78 -1.23 9.33 -8.56
C ILE A 78 -1.51 9.85 -9.98
N LYS A 79 -0.91 10.99 -10.31
CA LYS A 79 -1.01 11.62 -11.63
C LYS A 79 0.04 11.14 -12.62
N CYS A 80 1.09 10.49 -12.14
CA CYS A 80 2.14 9.97 -13.02
C CYS A 80 1.68 8.66 -13.65
N ASP A 81 1.51 8.66 -14.97
CA ASP A 81 1.07 7.49 -15.72
C ASP A 81 2.04 6.32 -15.58
N PHE A 82 3.36 6.57 -15.57
CA PHE A 82 4.36 5.54 -15.34
C PHE A 82 4.26 4.92 -13.94
N CYS A 83 4.15 5.75 -12.89
CA CYS A 83 4.01 5.23 -11.53
C CYS A 83 2.65 4.50 -11.37
N SER A 84 1.58 4.95 -12.04
CA SER A 84 0.27 4.26 -12.05
C SER A 84 0.33 2.89 -12.75
N LEU A 85 0.95 2.82 -13.92
CA LEU A 85 1.13 1.56 -14.66
C LEU A 85 2.01 0.57 -13.89
N ALA A 86 3.06 1.05 -13.21
CA ALA A 86 3.94 0.21 -12.40
C ALA A 86 3.22 -0.46 -11.22
N LEU A 87 2.12 0.12 -10.73
CA LEU A 87 1.31 -0.46 -9.65
C LEU A 87 0.39 -1.59 -10.13
N MET A 88 0.04 -1.62 -11.42
CA MET A 88 -0.98 -2.53 -11.94
C MET A 88 -0.38 -3.86 -12.39
N GLY A 89 -0.96 -4.95 -11.90
CA GLY A 89 -0.65 -6.30 -12.34
C GLY A 89 -1.47 -6.70 -13.57
N LYS A 90 -0.89 -7.51 -14.46
CA LYS A 90 -1.57 -8.01 -15.66
C LYS A 90 -2.59 -9.10 -15.34
N THR A 91 -2.29 -9.95 -14.37
CA THR A 91 -3.11 -11.12 -14.01
C THR A 91 -3.43 -11.10 -12.51
N PRO A 92 -4.63 -11.56 -12.10
CA PRO A 92 -4.96 -11.67 -10.69
C PRO A 92 -4.04 -12.70 -10.01
N LYS A 93 -3.33 -12.28 -8.97
CA LYS A 93 -2.44 -13.14 -8.18
C LYS A 93 -3.17 -13.84 -7.03
N SER A 94 -4.27 -13.24 -6.57
CA SER A 94 -5.06 -13.76 -5.46
C SER A 94 -6.18 -14.69 -5.93
N LYS A 95 -6.28 -15.88 -5.32
CA LYS A 95 -7.42 -16.81 -5.46
C LYS A 95 -8.70 -16.17 -4.91
N LEU A 96 -8.63 -15.43 -3.80
CA LEU A 96 -9.76 -14.65 -3.28
C LEU A 96 -10.25 -13.62 -4.31
N GLN A 97 -9.32 -12.93 -4.97
CA GLN A 97 -9.66 -11.98 -6.03
C GLN A 97 -10.38 -12.68 -7.18
N ILE A 98 -9.89 -13.82 -7.66
CA ILE A 98 -10.52 -14.59 -8.76
C ILE A 98 -11.94 -15.03 -8.36
N ARG A 99 -12.11 -15.58 -7.16
CA ARG A 99 -13.44 -16.04 -6.68
C ARG A 99 -14.44 -14.91 -6.52
N LYS A 100 -13.97 -13.71 -6.16
CA LYS A 100 -14.83 -12.55 -5.87
C LYS A 100 -14.93 -11.57 -7.04
N SER A 101 -14.18 -11.78 -8.12
CA SER A 101 -14.15 -10.86 -9.24
C SER A 101 -15.39 -11.03 -10.12
N GLU A 102 -16.20 -9.97 -10.17
CA GLU A 102 -17.22 -9.76 -11.21
C GLU A 102 -16.68 -8.82 -12.31
N GLY A 103 -15.37 -8.84 -12.57
CA GLY A 103 -14.70 -7.97 -13.56
C GLY A 103 -14.27 -6.58 -13.07
N GLY A 104 -14.64 -6.17 -11.85
CA GLY A 104 -14.34 -4.83 -11.30
C GLY A 104 -13.14 -4.72 -10.35
N LEU A 105 -12.39 -5.80 -10.12
CA LEU A 105 -11.25 -5.83 -9.21
C LEU A 105 -9.93 -5.62 -9.97
N ILE A 106 -9.04 -4.81 -9.40
CA ILE A 106 -7.72 -4.51 -9.99
C ILE A 106 -6.68 -5.46 -9.41
N SER A 107 -5.83 -6.04 -10.25
CA SER A 107 -4.66 -6.80 -9.80
C SER A 107 -3.49 -5.87 -9.52
N ALA A 108 -2.73 -6.17 -8.46
CA ALA A 108 -1.51 -5.45 -8.10
C ALA A 108 -0.28 -6.07 -8.79
N SER A 109 0.75 -5.25 -9.02
CA SER A 109 2.05 -5.75 -9.45
C SER A 109 2.78 -6.48 -8.32
N ASP A 110 3.73 -7.34 -8.69
CA ASP A 110 4.49 -8.16 -7.73
C ASP A 110 5.27 -7.27 -6.73
N ASP A 111 5.81 -6.14 -7.20
CA ASP A 111 6.47 -5.13 -6.34
C ASP A 111 5.52 -4.59 -5.26
N VAL A 112 4.27 -4.26 -5.60
CA VAL A 112 3.29 -3.77 -4.62
C VAL A 112 2.96 -4.84 -3.60
N ILE A 113 2.82 -6.09 -4.03
CA ILE A 113 2.54 -7.22 -3.14
C ILE A 113 3.70 -7.39 -2.16
N GLN A 114 4.95 -7.33 -2.61
CA GLN A 114 6.13 -7.40 -1.74
C GLN A 114 6.14 -6.27 -0.70
N VAL A 115 5.85 -5.02 -1.09
CA VAL A 115 5.72 -3.90 -0.14
C VAL A 115 4.63 -4.19 0.90
N CYS A 116 3.49 -4.74 0.47
CA CYS A 116 2.40 -5.08 1.38
C CYS A 116 2.76 -6.24 2.32
N ILE A 117 3.59 -7.19 1.90
CA ILE A 117 4.13 -8.27 2.75
C ILE A 117 5.07 -7.68 3.80
N SER A 118 6.02 -6.82 3.42
CA SER A 118 6.88 -6.09 4.37
C SER A 118 6.05 -5.25 5.34
N ALA A 119 4.96 -4.63 4.87
CA ALA A 119 4.03 -3.90 5.72
C ALA A 119 3.30 -4.82 6.71
N GLU A 120 2.82 -5.98 6.27
CA GLU A 120 2.18 -6.97 7.14
C GLU A 120 3.15 -7.50 8.21
N TYR A 121 4.40 -7.75 7.83
CA TYR A 121 5.46 -8.12 8.76
C TYR A 121 5.61 -7.08 9.88
N VAL A 122 5.76 -5.80 9.54
CA VAL A 122 5.92 -4.73 10.54
C VAL A 122 4.67 -4.60 11.43
N VAL A 123 3.47 -4.63 10.83
CA VAL A 123 2.20 -4.57 11.58
C VAL A 123 2.13 -5.66 12.64
N ARG A 124 2.55 -6.89 12.31
CA ARG A 124 2.51 -8.01 13.25
C ARG A 124 3.69 -8.06 14.20
N THR A 125 4.84 -7.54 13.77
CA THR A 125 6.04 -7.54 14.57
C THR A 125 5.90 -6.58 15.75
N TYR A 126 5.26 -5.42 15.53
CA TYR A 126 5.21 -4.32 16.49
C TYR A 126 3.78 -3.93 16.90
N PRO A 127 3.02 -4.82 17.58
CA PRO A 127 1.66 -4.51 18.03
C PRO A 127 1.62 -3.39 19.09
N ASN A 128 2.73 -3.15 19.79
CA ASN A 128 2.84 -2.11 20.81
C ASN A 128 2.69 -0.69 20.23
N LEU A 129 3.12 -0.50 18.96
CA LEU A 129 3.05 0.79 18.27
C LEU A 129 1.61 1.31 18.11
N TYR A 130 0.59 0.45 18.21
CA TYR A 130 -0.82 0.85 18.02
C TYR A 130 -1.30 1.91 19.00
N THR A 131 -0.66 2.01 20.17
CA THR A 131 -1.03 2.96 21.24
C THR A 131 -0.20 4.25 21.18
N GLU A 132 0.82 4.30 20.33
CA GLU A 132 1.73 5.43 20.27
C GLU A 132 1.20 6.60 19.45
N LYS A 133 1.69 7.80 19.78
CA LYS A 133 1.48 8.98 18.94
C LYS A 133 2.22 8.79 17.61
N ASN A 134 1.62 9.28 16.53
CA ASN A 134 2.18 9.21 15.18
C ASN A 134 2.48 7.78 14.71
N VAL A 135 1.69 6.79 15.16
CA VAL A 135 1.85 5.36 14.82
C VAL A 135 2.07 5.11 13.33
N ILE A 136 1.30 5.77 12.45
CA ILE A 136 1.41 5.57 11.00
C ILE A 136 2.80 5.96 10.50
N SER A 137 3.32 7.12 10.91
CA SER A 137 4.63 7.59 10.48
C SER A 137 5.74 6.67 10.94
N LYS A 138 5.70 6.21 12.19
CA LYS A 138 6.68 5.26 12.75
C LYS A 138 6.65 3.92 12.00
N MET A 139 5.46 3.36 11.79
CA MET A 139 5.31 2.12 11.04
C MET A 139 5.82 2.26 9.60
N VAL A 140 5.52 3.37 8.93
CA VAL A 140 5.99 3.61 7.56
C VAL A 140 7.51 3.68 7.51
N GLN A 141 8.16 4.35 8.46
CA GLN A 141 9.63 4.37 8.53
C GLN A 141 10.21 2.96 8.68
N LEU A 142 9.66 2.14 9.59
CA LEU A 142 10.09 0.75 9.77
C LEU A 142 9.88 -0.08 8.50
N ILE A 143 8.74 0.08 7.83
CA ILE A 143 8.44 -0.60 6.57
C ILE A 143 9.44 -0.23 5.49
N LEU A 144 9.69 1.07 5.30
CA LEU A 144 10.64 1.55 4.30
C LEU A 144 12.06 1.04 4.55
N SER A 145 12.45 0.84 5.82
CA SER A 145 13.75 0.24 6.17
C SER A 145 13.83 -1.27 5.94
N THR A 146 12.69 -1.95 5.80
CA THR A 146 12.59 -3.42 5.63
C THR A 146 12.43 -3.84 4.16
N ILE A 147 12.01 -2.93 3.29
CA ILE A 147 11.75 -3.23 1.88
C ILE A 147 13.07 -3.49 1.12
N PRO A 148 13.17 -4.57 0.34
CA PRO A 148 14.34 -4.83 -0.48
C PRO A 148 14.61 -3.75 -1.54
N GLU A 149 15.88 -3.48 -1.84
CA GLU A 149 16.28 -2.46 -2.82
C GLU A 149 15.78 -2.74 -4.25
N HIS A 150 15.55 -4.00 -4.62
CA HIS A 150 15.09 -4.34 -5.97
C HIS A 150 13.62 -3.98 -6.24
N VAL A 151 12.81 -3.75 -5.21
CA VAL A 151 11.38 -3.42 -5.33
C VAL A 151 11.22 -2.06 -6.00
N PHE A 152 10.61 -2.00 -7.19
CA PHE A 152 10.62 -0.81 -8.05
C PHE A 152 12.03 -0.34 -8.49
N GLY A 153 13.04 -1.21 -8.47
CA GLY A 153 14.41 -0.88 -8.87
C GLY A 153 14.61 -0.71 -10.38
N ASN A 154 13.82 -1.43 -11.19
CA ASN A 154 14.00 -1.50 -12.65
C ASN A 154 13.34 -0.35 -13.43
N VAL A 155 12.67 0.57 -12.74
CA VAL A 155 11.92 1.64 -13.42
C VAL A 155 12.80 2.89 -13.46
N ASN A 156 13.59 3.03 -14.54
CA ASN A 156 14.57 4.12 -14.74
C ASN A 156 14.02 5.54 -14.53
N HIS A 157 12.70 5.73 -14.68
CA HIS A 157 11.99 6.99 -14.37
C HIS A 157 11.95 7.32 -12.86
N MET A 158 12.27 6.38 -11.96
CA MET A 158 12.08 6.51 -10.51
C MET A 158 13.33 6.97 -9.75
N THR A 159 14.52 6.89 -10.34
CA THR A 159 15.83 7.14 -9.71
C THR A 159 16.56 8.38 -10.24
N THR A 160 15.94 9.13 -11.15
CA THR A 160 16.60 10.27 -11.84
C THR A 160 16.49 11.59 -11.06
N LYS A 161 15.78 11.65 -9.93
CA LYS A 161 15.50 12.90 -9.22
C LYS A 161 16.23 12.94 -7.88
N ALA A 162 16.16 14.07 -7.17
CA ALA A 162 16.75 14.19 -5.84
C ALA A 162 16.01 13.25 -4.85
N PRO A 163 16.66 12.76 -3.77
CA PRO A 163 16.11 11.73 -2.86
C PRO A 163 14.71 12.03 -2.29
N LEU A 164 14.39 13.31 -2.06
CA LEU A 164 13.09 13.78 -1.56
C LEU A 164 12.00 13.85 -2.64
N SER A 165 12.39 13.79 -3.91
CA SER A 165 11.54 13.87 -5.11
C SER A 165 11.53 12.58 -5.93
N ASP A 166 12.13 11.51 -5.40
CA ASP A 166 12.14 10.20 -6.05
C ASP A 166 10.71 9.63 -6.05
N CYS A 167 10.14 9.41 -7.26
CA CYS A 167 8.80 8.81 -7.35
C CYS A 167 8.79 7.43 -6.68
N ARG A 168 9.93 6.70 -6.64
CA ARG A 168 10.04 5.45 -5.87
C ARG A 168 9.72 5.66 -4.40
N PHE A 169 10.39 6.59 -3.73
CA PHE A 169 10.20 6.83 -2.30
C PHE A 169 8.75 7.25 -2.01
N GLN A 170 8.22 8.19 -2.81
CA GLN A 170 6.83 8.64 -2.69
C GLN A 170 5.83 7.49 -2.90
N LEU A 171 6.09 6.60 -3.86
CA LEU A 171 5.25 5.45 -4.16
C LEU A 171 5.26 4.44 -3.00
N LEU A 172 6.45 4.07 -2.53
CA LEU A 172 6.62 3.15 -1.39
C LEU A 172 5.93 3.70 -0.13
N LYS A 173 6.16 4.98 0.18
CA LYS A 173 5.52 5.69 1.29
C LYS A 173 3.99 5.68 1.15
N ALA A 174 3.46 5.99 -0.03
CA ALA A 174 2.02 6.00 -0.28
C ALA A 174 1.37 4.62 -0.13
N ILE A 175 2.03 3.55 -0.59
CA ILE A 175 1.56 2.18 -0.41
C ILE A 175 1.57 1.81 1.07
N ALA A 176 2.71 2.00 1.75
CA ALA A 176 2.89 1.66 3.16
C ALA A 176 1.88 2.40 4.06
N GLU A 177 1.72 3.71 3.88
CA GLU A 177 0.74 4.49 4.65
C GLU A 177 -0.69 3.97 4.49
N ARG A 178 -1.09 3.63 3.25
CA ARG A 178 -2.43 3.12 2.98
C ARG A 178 -2.64 1.74 3.58
N TYR A 179 -1.63 0.87 3.51
CA TYR A 179 -1.68 -0.45 4.12
C TYR A 179 -1.82 -0.35 5.65
N CYS A 180 -0.97 0.45 6.30
CA CYS A 180 -1.02 0.67 7.75
C CYS A 180 -2.39 1.21 8.19
N LYS A 181 -2.92 2.24 7.51
CA LYS A 181 -4.26 2.80 7.81
C LYS A 181 -5.35 1.72 7.73
N LEU A 182 -5.31 0.88 6.70
CA LEU A 182 -6.29 -0.20 6.52
C LEU A 182 -6.18 -1.25 7.64
N ARG A 183 -4.96 -1.69 7.96
CA ARG A 183 -4.70 -2.71 8.98
C ARG A 183 -5.02 -2.22 10.39
N LEU A 184 -4.61 -1.01 10.75
CA LEU A 184 -4.94 -0.41 12.05
C LEU A 184 -6.45 -0.26 12.23
N HIS A 185 -7.17 0.15 11.18
CA HIS A 185 -8.63 0.20 11.23
C HIS A 185 -9.24 -1.19 11.42
N HIS A 186 -8.78 -2.20 10.67
CA HIS A 186 -9.23 -3.58 10.84
C HIS A 186 -9.01 -4.07 12.27
N GLU A 187 -7.80 -3.91 12.79
CA GLU A 187 -7.43 -4.29 14.15
C GLU A 187 -8.29 -3.57 15.21
N GLY A 188 -8.50 -2.26 15.04
CA GLY A 188 -9.37 -1.48 15.92
C GLY A 188 -10.82 -1.97 15.90
N VAL A 189 -11.37 -2.30 14.73
CA VAL A 189 -12.72 -2.86 14.61
C VAL A 189 -12.80 -4.25 15.23
N SER A 190 -11.81 -5.12 14.99
CA SER A 190 -11.77 -6.47 15.57
C SER A 190 -11.78 -6.43 17.10
N ARG A 191 -11.00 -5.51 17.71
CA ARG A 191 -10.99 -5.29 19.17
C ARG A 191 -12.30 -4.72 19.72
N GLN A 192 -13.05 -3.96 18.91
CA GLN A 192 -14.37 -3.44 19.32
C GLN A 192 -15.48 -4.48 19.17
N GLN A 193 -15.35 -5.42 18.23
CA GLN A 193 -16.34 -6.49 18.01
C GLN A 193 -16.27 -7.57 19.10
N SER A 194 -15.10 -7.79 19.70
CA SER A 194 -14.96 -8.68 20.85
C SER A 194 -15.57 -8.12 22.14
N VAL A 195 -15.91 -6.82 22.17
CA VAL A 195 -16.66 -6.21 23.27
C VAL A 195 -18.15 -6.47 23.05
N GLU A 196 -18.81 -7.13 24.00
CA GLU A 196 -20.26 -7.35 23.95
C GLU A 196 -21.01 -6.01 23.82
N ARG A 197 -21.66 -5.81 22.68
CA ARG A 197 -22.50 -4.62 22.45
C ARG A 197 -23.86 -4.81 23.10
N VAL A 198 -23.88 -4.62 24.41
CA VAL A 198 -25.07 -4.53 25.28
C VAL A 198 -26.16 -3.68 24.59
N ARG A 199 -25.79 -2.52 24.05
CA ARG A 199 -26.73 -1.60 23.39
C ARG A 199 -27.47 -2.22 22.19
N SER A 200 -26.80 -2.95 21.30
CA SER A 200 -27.48 -3.58 20.14
C SER A 200 -28.39 -4.75 20.53
N LEU A 201 -28.05 -5.43 21.62
CA LEU A 201 -28.84 -6.54 22.18
C LEU A 201 -30.16 -6.02 22.77
N PHE A 202 -30.09 -4.93 23.53
CA PHE A 202 -31.27 -4.34 24.16
C PHE A 202 -32.10 -3.43 23.23
N THR A 203 -31.56 -2.91 22.13
CA THR A 203 -32.38 -2.18 21.14
C THR A 203 -33.50 -3.06 20.59
N LYS A 204 -33.22 -4.34 20.29
CA LYS A 204 -34.25 -5.29 19.86
C LYS A 204 -35.24 -5.58 20.99
N TYR A 205 -34.75 -5.77 22.22
CA TYR A 205 -35.61 -6.04 23.37
C TYR A 205 -36.60 -4.90 23.64
N ILE A 206 -36.18 -3.64 23.51
CA ILE A 206 -37.04 -2.46 23.70
C ILE A 206 -38.04 -2.32 22.54
N LEU A 207 -37.62 -2.56 21.30
CA LEU A 207 -38.50 -2.50 20.11
C LEU A 207 -39.65 -3.51 20.18
N PHE A 208 -39.41 -4.71 20.68
CA PHE A 208 -40.43 -5.76 20.79
C PHE A 208 -41.19 -5.76 22.12
N LYS A 209 -40.84 -4.91 23.09
CA LYS A 209 -41.56 -4.81 24.37
C LYS A 209 -42.84 -3.99 24.30
N HIS A 210 -43.03 -3.24 23.21
CA HIS A 210 -44.15 -2.33 23.00
C HIS A 210 -44.95 -2.63 21.72
N GLN A 211 -44.79 -3.84 21.16
CA GLN A 211 -45.68 -4.43 20.16
C GLN A 211 -46.52 -5.51 20.82
#